data_AF-A0A920GTK1-F1
#
_entry.id   AF-A0A920GTK1-F1
#
_cell.length_a   1.000
_cell.length_b   1.000
_cell.length_c   1.000
_cell.angle_alpha   90.00
_cell.angle_beta   90.00
_cell.angle_gamma   90.00
#
_symmetry.space_group_name_H-M   'P 1'
#
loop_
_entity.id
_entity.type
_entity.pdbx_description
1 polymer ?
#
loop_
_entity_poly.entity_id
_entity_poly.type
_entity_poly.pdbx_seq_one_letter_code
_entity_poly.pdbx_strand_id
1 'polypeptide(L)' 'MPAILFDPSSDEPFVLSRSRVDNFLECSRCFYLTNRVGIARPPSFPFNLNNAVDELLKNEFDIYRERTRTSSNNARKQN' A
#
# COMPACT_ATOMS: atom_id res chain seq x y z
N MET A 1 7.47 -7.83 -8.02
CA MET A 1 6.43 -8.83 -7.71
C MET A 1 5.63 -9.05 -8.98
N PRO A 2 5.38 -10.29 -9.41
CA PRO A 2 4.57 -10.56 -10.60
C PRO A 2 3.14 -10.03 -10.38
N ALA A 3 2.57 -9.39 -11.39
CA ALA A 3 1.21 -8.89 -11.32
C ALA A 3 0.23 -10.07 -11.30
N ILE A 4 -0.63 -10.13 -10.27
CA ILE A 4 -1.76 -11.07 -10.24
C ILE A 4 -2.78 -10.59 -11.28
N LEU A 5 -3.01 -11.42 -12.29
CA LEU A 5 -3.96 -11.18 -13.38
C LEU A 5 -5.32 -11.83 -13.06
N PHE A 6 -6.38 -11.22 -13.56
CA PHE A 6 -7.74 -11.73 -13.50
C PHE A 6 -7.89 -12.94 -14.41
N ASP A 7 -8.40 -14.03 -13.85
CA ASP A 7 -8.76 -15.25 -14.57
C ASP A 7 -10.27 -15.53 -14.47
N PRO A 8 -11.04 -15.46 -15.58
CA PRO A 8 -12.46 -15.75 -15.59
C PRO A 8 -12.77 -17.24 -15.44
N SER A 9 -11.76 -18.11 -15.58
CA SER A 9 -11.91 -19.56 -15.35
C SER A 9 -11.75 -19.93 -13.87
N SER A 10 -11.31 -18.98 -13.04
CA SER A 10 -11.09 -19.19 -11.61
C SER A 10 -12.31 -18.71 -10.81
N ASP A 11 -12.79 -19.56 -9.90
CA ASP A 11 -13.86 -19.20 -8.96
C ASP A 11 -13.35 -18.37 -7.77
N GLU A 12 -12.03 -18.28 -7.60
CA GLU A 12 -11.41 -17.48 -6.54
C GLU A 12 -11.66 -15.97 -6.71
N PRO A 13 -12.02 -15.24 -5.63
CA PRO A 13 -12.24 -13.81 -5.70
C PRO A 13 -11.00 -13.03 -6.18
N PHE A 14 -11.17 -12.21 -7.22
CA PHE A 14 -10.12 -11.32 -7.68
C PHE A 14 -10.02 -10.06 -6.84
N VAL A 15 -8.92 -9.93 -6.08
CA VAL A 15 -8.70 -8.80 -5.17
C VAL A 15 -8.38 -7.52 -5.96
N LEU A 16 -9.16 -6.48 -5.72
CA LEU A 16 -8.98 -5.14 -6.27
C LEU A 16 -8.54 -4.16 -5.18
N SER A 17 -7.53 -3.35 -5.49
CA SER A 17 -7.17 -2.20 -4.66
C SER A 17 -8.00 -0.97 -5.05
N ARG A 18 -8.11 0.01 -4.15
CA ARG A 18 -8.74 1.31 -4.46
C ARG A 18 -8.20 1.93 -5.75
N SER A 19 -6.88 1.98 -5.90
CA SER A 19 -6.24 2.55 -7.10
C SER A 19 -6.59 1.78 -8.38
N ARG A 20 -6.88 0.47 -8.30
CA ARG A 20 -7.37 -0.29 -9.46
C ARG A 20 -8.78 0.13 -9.87
N VAL A 21 -9.64 0.47 -8.90
CA VAL A 21 -10.98 1.03 -9.17
C VAL A 21 -10.87 2.41 -9.80
N ASP A 22 -10.03 3.29 -9.23
CA ASP A 22 -9.78 4.62 -9.80
C ASP A 22 -9.26 4.54 -11.24
N ASN A 23 -8.35 3.59 -11.53
CA ASN A 23 -7.85 3.34 -12.88
C ASN A 23 -8.94 2.90 -13.87
N PHE A 24 -9.95 2.15 -13.41
CA PHE A 24 -11.09 1.75 -14.25
C PHE A 24 -11.97 2.96 -14.58
N LEU A 25 -12.24 3.81 -13.58
CA LEU A 25 -13.01 5.04 -13.77
C LEU A 25 -12.32 6.02 -14.72
N GLU A 26 -10.99 6.10 -14.65
CA GLU A 26 -10.19 6.91 -15.57
C GLU A 26 -10.15 6.31 -16.99
N CYS A 27 -9.91 5.00 -17.11
CA CYS A 27 -9.88 4.31 -18.40
C CYS A 27 -10.12 2.79 -18.27
N SER A 28 -11.32 2.36 -18.64
CA SER A 28 -11.74 0.95 -18.63
C SER A 28 -10.87 0.05 -19.52
N ARG A 29 -10.44 0.55 -20.69
CA ARG A 29 -9.54 -0.19 -21.60
C ARG A 29 -8.17 -0.44 -20.95
N CYS A 30 -7.58 0.58 -20.34
CA CYS A 30 -6.30 0.43 -19.64
C CYS A 30 -6.42 -0.54 -18.45
N PHE A 31 -7.53 -0.48 -17.71
CA PHE A 31 -7.81 -1.44 -16.64
C PHE A 31 -7.82 -2.88 -17.15
N TYR A 32 -8.49 -3.16 -18.28
CA TYR A 32 -8.51 -4.49 -18.89
C TYR A 32 -7.11 -4.94 -19.33
N LEU A 33 -6.36 -4.07 -20.02
CA LEU A 33 -5.01 -4.38 -20.48
C LEU A 33 -4.08 -4.75 -19.31
N THR A 34 -4.16 -4.03 -18.20
CA THR A 34 -3.31 -4.30 -17.03
C THR A 34 -3.77 -5.51 -16.22
N ASN A 35 -5.07 -5.67 -15.98
CA ASN A 35 -5.56 -6.72 -15.08
C ASN A 35 -5.82 -8.05 -15.79
N ARG A 36 -6.09 -8.09 -17.10
CA ARG A 36 -6.35 -9.33 -17.84
C ARG A 36 -5.21 -9.71 -18.79
N VAL A 37 -4.67 -8.74 -19.52
CA VAL A 37 -3.65 -8.99 -20.56
C VAL A 37 -2.22 -8.92 -20.00
N GLY A 38 -2.02 -8.26 -18.85
CA GLY A 38 -0.71 -8.08 -18.23
C GLY A 38 0.13 -6.96 -18.84
N ILE A 39 -0.47 -6.07 -19.64
CA ILE A 39 0.20 -4.89 -20.19
C ILE A 39 0.06 -3.75 -19.17
N ALA A 40 1.17 -3.43 -18.50
CA ALA A 40 1.23 -2.37 -17.52
C ALA A 40 1.31 -0.98 -18.17
N ARG A 41 0.78 0.03 -17.47
CA ARG A 41 1.02 1.43 -17.83
C ARG A 41 2.50 1.78 -17.58
N PRO A 42 3.10 2.70 -18.36
CA PRO A 42 4.41 3.24 -18.04
C PRO A 42 4.41 3.81 -16.60
N PRO A 43 5.43 3.50 -15.77
CA PRO A 43 5.50 4.02 -14.42
C PRO A 43 5.73 5.53 -14.43
N SER A 44 5.15 6.23 -13.46
CA SER A 44 5.50 7.63 -13.18
C SER A 44 6.91 7.73 -12.59
N PHE A 45 7.41 8.95 -12.45
CA PHE A 45 8.66 9.19 -11.74
C PHE A 45 8.58 8.66 -10.29
N PRO A 46 9.69 8.10 -9.76
CA PRO A 46 9.72 7.59 -8.41
C PRO A 46 9.62 8.74 -7.38
N PHE A 47 8.82 8.54 -6.33
CA PHE A 47 8.61 9.52 -5.26
C PHE A 47 9.66 9.40 -4.14
N ASN A 48 10.94 9.32 -4.50
CA ASN A 48 12.04 9.04 -3.56
C ASN A 48 12.10 10.04 -2.39
N LEU A 49 11.94 11.34 -2.67
CA LEU A 49 11.98 12.37 -1.64
C LEU A 49 10.85 12.20 -0.62
N ASN A 50 9.62 11.99 -1.09
CA ASN A 50 8.47 11.81 -0.21
C ASN A 50 8.60 10.54 0.63
N ASN A 51 9.08 9.44 0.03
CA ASN A 51 9.31 8.19 0.75
C ASN A 51 10.36 8.37 1.85
N ALA A 52 11.47 9.08 1.58
CA ALA A 52 12.50 9.33 2.58
C ALA A 52 11.98 10.19 3.74
N VAL A 53 11.17 11.22 3.45
CA VAL A 53 10.55 12.05 4.49
C VAL A 53 9.58 11.23 5.35
N ASP A 54 8.72 10.40 4.74
CA ASP A 54 7.80 9.53 5.47
C ASP A 54 8.54 8.53 6.37
N GLU A 55 9.63 7.95 5.86
CA GLU A 55 10.48 7.02 6.63
C GLU A 55 11.12 7.70 7.84
N LEU A 56 11.69 8.89 7.66
CA LEU A 56 12.28 9.66 8.77
C LEU A 56 11.24 10.01 9.84
N LEU A 57 10.07 10.51 9.42
CA LEU A 57 8.99 10.85 10.34
C LEU A 57 8.49 9.62 11.09
N LYS A 58 8.33 8.49 10.39
CA LYS A 58 7.91 7.24 11.02
C LYS A 58 8.90 6.79 12.08
N ASN A 59 10.19 6.82 11.79
CA ASN A 59 11.24 6.45 12.74
C ASN A 59 11.20 7.33 14.00
N GLU A 60 11.05 8.64 13.84
CA GLU A 60 10.93 9.57 14.97
C GLU A 60 9.68 9.28 15.81
N PHE A 61 8.52 9.14 15.18
CA PHE A 61 7.27 8.88 15.90
C PHE A 61 7.25 7.51 16.58
N ASP A 62 7.87 6.49 16.00
CA ASP A 62 7.94 5.16 16.59
C ASP A 62 8.78 5.18 17.90
N ILE A 63 9.87 5.97 17.96
CA ILE A 63 10.62 6.23 19.21
C ILE A 63 9.70 6.84 20.28
N TYR A 64 8.90 7.85 19.92
CA TYR A 64 7.98 8.48 20.88
C TYR A 64 6.86 7.54 21.33
N ARG A 65 6.31 6.72 20.41
CA ARG A 65 5.29 5.71 20.73
C ARG A 65 5.83 4.66 21.70
N GLU A 66 7.07 4.21 21.53
CA GLU A 66 7.73 3.26 22.45
C GLU A 66 7.98 3.86 23.83
N ARG A 67 8.45 5.12 23.89
CA ARG A 67 8.62 5.84 25.16
C ARG A 67 7.30 5.97 25.91
N THR A 68 6.23 6.35 25.22
CA THR A 68 4.89 6.51 25.82
C THR A 68 4.32 5.18 26.35
N ARG A 69 4.56 4.08 25.62
CA ARG A 69 4.22 2.72 26.09
C ARG A 69 5.01 2.32 27.32
N THR A 70 6.31 2.61 27.36
CA THR A 70 7.19 2.28 28.48
C THR A 70 6.83 3.07 29.74
N SER A 71 6.53 4.37 29.63
CA SER A 71 6.06 5.19 30.77
C SER A 71 4.72 4.71 31.34
N SER A 72 3.79 4.27 30.49
CA SER A 72 2.50 3.71 30.93
C SER A 72 2.66 2.33 31.60
N ASN A 73 3.61 1.51 31.14
CA ASN A 73 3.90 0.21 31.74
C ASN A 73 4.64 0.32 33.09
N ASN A 74 5.48 1.35 33.28
CA ASN A 74 6.10 1.63 34.58
C ASN A 74 5.09 2.18 35.60
N ALA A 75 4.09 2.97 35.17
CA ALA A 75 3.02 3.44 36.05
C ALA A 75 2.07 2.32 36.53
N ARG A 76 1.90 1.25 35.74
CA ARG A 76 1.10 0.07 36.12
C ARG A 76 1.83 -0.96 37.00
N LYS A 77 3.16 -0.87 37.14
CA LYS A 77 3.96 -1.78 37.99
C LYS A 77 4.16 -1.27 39.42
N GLN A 78 3.67 -0.06 39.74
CA GLN A 78 3.71 0.53 41.08
C GLN A 78 2.35 0.45 41.81
N ASN A 79 1.42 -0.37 41.31
CA ASN A 79 0.16 -0.65 42.00
C ASN A 79 -0.10 -2.17 42.00
#